data_AF-A0A7S3KAQ7-F1
#
_entry.id   AF-A0A7S3KAQ7-F1
#
_cell.length_a   1.000
_cell.length_b   1.000
_cell.length_c   1.000
_cell.angle_alpha   90.00
_cell.angle_beta   90.00
_cell.angle_gamma   90.00
#
_symmetry.space_group_name_H-M   'P 1'
#
loop_
_entity.id
_entity.type
_entity.pdbx_description
1 polymer ?
#
loop_
_entity_poly.entity_id
_entity_poly.type
_entity_poly.pdbx_seq_one_letter_code
_entity_poly.pdbx_strand_id
1 'polypeptide(L)'
;MLIKLREAGKKVFIATNSHAEYTNLIMTRSIGDDWRSLVDFTASHCGKPIFFKEIHGTRKFFRCDYESVNLKGKECDVDDLEETHTYLEGNCKDLEEYFKKLIDKDEINFAFFGDHFITDAAISDLHKNWKGVAIMEELNHEQVEQTDESQLVGYEKYWGSFFGGEINGEWHKNAWVKFAEEHTSYVLPLLGDLKKLLDK
;
A
#
# COMPACT_ATOMS: atom_id res chain seq x y z
N MET A 1 -15.05 -4.40 1.83
CA MET A 1 -14.04 -3.77 2.70
C MET A 1 -13.86 -2.32 2.30
N LEU A 2 -13.45 -2.02 1.06
CA LEU A 2 -13.40 -0.63 0.57
C LEU A 2 -14.75 0.08 0.70
N ILE A 3 -15.85 -0.59 0.36
CA ILE A 3 -17.21 -0.09 0.60
C ILE A 3 -17.42 0.27 2.08
N LYS A 4 -17.14 -0.67 3.02
CA LYS A 4 -17.23 -0.43 4.47
C LYS A 4 -16.37 0.76 4.94
N LEU A 5 -15.16 0.91 4.40
CA LEU A 5 -14.30 2.06 4.71
C LEU A 5 -14.96 3.38 4.28
N ARG A 6 -15.52 3.43 3.07
CA ARG A 6 -16.24 4.59 2.56
C ARG A 6 -17.51 4.89 3.35
N GLU A 7 -18.29 3.87 3.67
CA GLU A 7 -19.47 3.98 4.55
C GLU A 7 -19.11 4.51 5.94
N ALA A 8 -17.92 4.17 6.45
CA ALA A 8 -17.36 4.71 7.69
C ALA A 8 -16.71 6.11 7.52
N GLY A 9 -16.93 6.77 6.37
CA GLY A 9 -16.43 8.13 6.08
C GLY A 9 -14.92 8.21 5.81
N LYS A 10 -14.26 7.09 5.50
CA LYS A 10 -12.83 7.08 5.15
C LYS A 10 -12.64 7.33 3.66
N LYS A 11 -11.64 8.15 3.34
CA LYS A 11 -11.13 8.31 1.98
C LYS A 11 -10.12 7.21 1.67
N VAL A 12 -10.15 6.71 0.44
CA VAL A 12 -9.35 5.59 -0.05
C VAL A 12 -8.49 6.07 -1.20
N PHE A 13 -7.21 5.70 -1.21
CA PHE A 13 -6.33 5.97 -2.33
C PHE A 13 -5.48 4.75 -2.67
N ILE A 14 -4.93 4.76 -3.88
CA ILE A 14 -3.95 3.80 -4.35
C ILE A 14 -2.67 4.56 -4.67
N ALA A 15 -1.53 4.11 -4.15
CA ALA A 15 -0.22 4.56 -4.57
C ALA A 15 0.69 3.36 -4.85
N THR A 16 0.98 3.13 -6.13
CA THR A 16 1.71 1.93 -6.60
C THR A 16 2.87 2.27 -7.53
N ASN A 17 3.93 1.48 -7.46
CA ASN A 17 5.06 1.57 -8.39
C ASN A 17 4.73 1.00 -9.77
N SER A 18 3.62 0.27 -9.90
CA SER A 18 3.14 -0.28 -11.17
C SER A 18 2.69 0.81 -12.14
N HIS A 19 2.79 0.54 -13.44
CA HIS A 19 2.24 1.40 -14.49
C HIS A 19 0.71 1.42 -14.48
N ALA A 20 0.11 2.48 -15.01
CA ALA A 20 -1.33 2.74 -14.91
C ALA A 20 -2.20 1.65 -15.55
N GLU A 21 -1.75 1.09 -16.67
CA GLU A 21 -2.47 0.01 -17.38
C GLU A 21 -2.47 -1.28 -16.57
N TYR A 22 -1.33 -1.61 -15.93
CA TYR A 22 -1.24 -2.78 -15.08
C TYR A 22 -2.09 -2.62 -13.81
N THR A 23 -2.04 -1.43 -13.19
CA THR A 23 -2.92 -1.08 -12.08
C THR A 23 -4.39 -1.25 -12.48
N ASN A 24 -4.78 -0.72 -13.64
CA ASN A 24 -6.14 -0.87 -14.15
C ASN A 24 -6.53 -2.34 -14.34
N LEU A 25 -5.68 -3.14 -15.00
CA LEU A 25 -5.92 -4.56 -15.24
C LEU A 25 -6.16 -5.33 -13.94
N ILE A 26 -5.25 -5.18 -12.97
CA ILE A 26 -5.33 -5.90 -11.69
C ILE A 26 -6.54 -5.46 -10.88
N MET A 27 -6.81 -4.16 -10.82
CA MET A 27 -7.96 -3.63 -10.08
C MET A 27 -9.29 -4.06 -10.71
N THR A 28 -9.41 -4.00 -12.04
CA THR A 28 -10.58 -4.50 -12.76
C THR A 28 -10.78 -5.99 -12.50
N ARG A 29 -9.72 -6.80 -12.53
CA ARG A 29 -9.83 -8.24 -12.28
C ARG A 29 -10.18 -8.59 -10.83
N SER A 30 -9.69 -7.80 -9.89
CA SER A 30 -9.79 -8.11 -8.45
C SER A 30 -11.05 -7.54 -7.80
N ILE A 31 -11.51 -6.38 -8.26
CA ILE A 31 -12.62 -5.62 -7.65
C ILE A 31 -13.80 -5.48 -8.62
N GLY A 32 -13.55 -5.45 -9.92
CA GLY A 32 -14.55 -5.21 -10.98
C GLY A 32 -14.31 -3.91 -11.73
N ASP A 33 -15.02 -3.72 -12.85
CA ASP A 33 -14.84 -2.57 -13.76
C ASP A 33 -15.03 -1.21 -13.05
N ASP A 34 -15.94 -1.16 -12.08
CA ASP A 34 -16.31 0.07 -11.35
C ASP A 34 -15.40 0.36 -10.14
N TRP A 35 -14.23 -0.29 -10.02
CA TRP A 35 -13.34 -0.12 -8.88
C TRP A 35 -12.96 1.35 -8.61
N ARG A 36 -12.92 2.20 -9.64
CA ARG A 36 -12.63 3.64 -9.52
C ARG A 36 -13.65 4.37 -8.66
N SER A 37 -14.90 3.91 -8.61
CA SER A 37 -15.93 4.50 -7.72
C SER A 37 -15.63 4.28 -6.23
N LEU A 38 -14.72 3.37 -5.90
CA LEU A 38 -14.34 3.00 -4.55
C LEU A 38 -13.05 3.69 -4.07
N VAL A 39 -12.43 4.51 -4.92
CA VAL A 39 -11.12 5.11 -4.67
C VAL A 39 -11.20 6.60 -4.99
N ASP A 40 -10.78 7.44 -4.05
CA ASP A 40 -10.81 8.90 -4.19
C ASP A 40 -9.56 9.43 -4.93
N PHE A 41 -8.45 8.70 -4.92
CA PHE A 41 -7.22 9.09 -5.63
C PHE A 41 -6.38 7.89 -6.09
N THR A 42 -5.77 7.96 -7.28
CA THR A 42 -4.87 6.92 -7.78
C THR A 42 -3.55 7.52 -8.27
N ALA A 43 -2.44 7.13 -7.66
CA ALA A 43 -1.07 7.35 -8.13
C ALA A 43 -0.46 6.03 -8.63
N SER A 44 -0.21 5.94 -9.94
CA SER A 44 0.59 4.88 -10.55
C SER A 44 2.01 5.38 -10.80
N HIS A 45 2.96 4.47 -11.02
CA HIS A 45 4.37 4.80 -11.17
C HIS A 45 4.87 5.78 -10.08
N CYS A 46 4.37 5.61 -8.85
CA CYS A 46 4.55 6.60 -7.79
C CYS A 46 5.97 6.64 -7.24
N GLY A 47 6.83 5.65 -7.54
CA GLY A 47 8.26 5.71 -7.28
C GLY A 47 8.65 5.58 -5.81
N LYS A 48 7.94 4.78 -5.02
CA LYS A 48 8.36 4.40 -3.65
C LYS A 48 9.78 3.79 -3.70
N PRO A 49 10.67 4.12 -2.75
CA PRO A 49 10.42 4.90 -1.53
C PRO A 49 10.53 6.43 -1.71
N ILE A 50 10.93 6.92 -2.89
CA ILE A 50 11.12 8.37 -3.14
C ILE A 50 9.81 9.13 -2.91
N PHE A 51 8.67 8.52 -3.26
CA PHE A 51 7.33 9.06 -2.96
C PHE A 51 7.19 9.62 -1.53
N PHE A 52 7.71 8.90 -0.54
CA PHE A 52 7.68 9.29 0.87
C PHE A 52 8.89 10.13 1.27
N LYS A 53 10.07 9.83 0.71
CA LYS A 53 11.32 10.53 1.05
C LYS A 53 11.47 11.92 0.42
N GLU A 54 10.55 12.35 -0.43
CA GLU A 54 10.64 13.64 -1.14
C GLU A 54 10.41 14.81 -0.15
N ILE A 55 11.51 15.30 0.43
CA ILE A 55 11.50 16.36 1.46
C ILE A 55 10.98 17.70 0.91
N HIS A 56 11.20 17.96 -0.38
CA HIS A 56 10.95 19.28 -0.97
C HIS A 56 9.71 19.36 -1.87
N GLY A 57 9.01 18.25 -2.09
CA GLY A 57 7.84 18.21 -2.98
C GLY A 57 8.19 18.55 -4.43
N THR A 58 9.43 18.30 -4.86
CA THR A 58 9.89 18.69 -6.21
C THR A 58 9.35 17.76 -7.28
N ARG A 59 9.06 16.51 -6.92
CA ARG A 59 8.47 15.52 -7.82
C ARG A 59 6.96 15.74 -7.92
N LYS A 60 6.54 16.34 -9.04
CA LYS A 60 5.14 16.65 -9.34
C LYS A 60 4.34 15.43 -9.74
N PHE A 61 3.02 15.52 -9.58
CA PHE A 61 2.11 14.60 -10.20
C PHE A 61 1.95 14.95 -11.68
N PHE A 62 1.78 13.93 -12.51
CA PHE A 62 1.41 14.12 -13.91
C PHE A 62 0.09 13.40 -14.16
N ARG A 63 -0.90 14.07 -14.74
CA ARG A 63 -2.14 13.40 -15.15
C ARG A 63 -1.80 12.34 -16.19
N CYS A 64 -2.29 11.12 -15.98
CA CYS A 64 -2.11 10.03 -16.91
C CYS A 64 -2.82 10.35 -18.24
N ASP A 65 -2.11 10.16 -19.36
CA ASP A 65 -2.58 10.39 -20.71
C ASP A 65 -2.28 9.17 -21.58
N TYR A 66 -3.29 8.36 -21.88
CA TYR A 66 -3.12 7.10 -22.63
C TYR A 66 -2.70 7.31 -24.09
N GLU A 67 -2.78 8.53 -24.62
CA GLU A 67 -2.33 8.86 -25.97
C GLU A 67 -0.85 9.25 -26.01
N SER A 68 -0.21 9.47 -24.86
CA SER A 68 1.19 9.86 -24.78
C SER A 68 2.12 8.65 -24.68
N VAL A 69 3.33 8.75 -25.26
CA VAL A 69 4.29 7.62 -25.39
C VAL A 69 4.68 6.99 -24.05
N ASN A 70 4.72 7.78 -22.98
CA ASN A 70 5.09 7.36 -21.63
C ASN A 70 3.94 7.53 -20.63
N LEU A 71 2.71 7.70 -21.13
CA LEU A 71 1.50 7.98 -20.36
C LEU A 71 1.53 9.29 -19.56
N LYS A 72 2.61 10.05 -19.62
CA LYS A 72 2.79 11.30 -18.87
C LYS A 72 2.11 12.42 -19.64
N GLY A 73 1.05 12.97 -19.06
CA GLY A 73 0.34 14.13 -19.57
C GLY A 73 0.73 15.42 -18.82
N LYS A 74 -0.28 16.25 -18.53
CA LYS A 74 -0.12 17.55 -17.85
C LYS A 74 0.53 17.38 -16.47
N GLU A 75 1.53 18.20 -16.17
CA GLU A 75 2.06 18.40 -14.81
C GLU A 75 1.01 19.09 -13.93
N CYS A 76 0.80 18.58 -12.73
CA CYS A 76 -0.27 19.01 -11.82
C CYS A 76 0.31 19.51 -10.50
N ASP A 77 -0.11 20.71 -10.11
CA ASP A 77 -0.03 21.15 -8.72
C ASP A 77 -1.21 20.57 -7.92
N VAL A 78 -1.20 20.74 -6.59
CA VAL A 78 -2.25 20.22 -5.70
C VAL A 78 -3.64 20.68 -6.11
N ASP A 79 -3.78 21.91 -6.62
CA ASP A 79 -5.06 22.48 -7.06
C ASP A 79 -5.56 21.92 -8.41
N ASP A 80 -4.70 21.25 -9.18
CA ASP A 80 -5.06 20.55 -10.41
C ASP A 80 -5.49 19.09 -10.17
N LEU A 81 -5.39 18.61 -8.93
CA LEU A 81 -5.72 17.23 -8.57
C LEU A 81 -7.23 17.07 -8.40
N GLU A 82 -7.79 16.07 -9.06
CA GLU A 82 -9.22 15.80 -9.12
C GLU A 82 -9.48 14.33 -8.78
N GLU A 83 -10.63 14.09 -8.14
CA GLU A 83 -11.15 12.72 -7.97
C GLU A 83 -11.29 12.06 -9.36
N THR A 84 -11.23 10.73 -9.41
CA THR A 84 -11.41 9.88 -10.61
C THR A 84 -10.25 9.80 -11.61
N HIS A 85 -9.31 10.74 -11.59
CA HIS A 85 -8.14 10.67 -12.47
C HIS A 85 -7.05 9.75 -11.93
N THR A 86 -6.28 9.15 -12.84
CA THR A 86 -5.01 8.49 -12.50
C THR A 86 -3.88 9.48 -12.69
N TYR A 87 -3.05 9.62 -11.68
CA TYR A 87 -1.83 10.42 -11.71
C TYR A 87 -0.62 9.51 -11.73
N LEU A 88 0.44 9.99 -12.35
CA LEU A 88 1.75 9.36 -12.37
C LEU A 88 2.67 10.13 -11.43
N GLU A 89 3.61 9.40 -10.83
CA GLU A 89 4.68 9.99 -10.02
C GLU A 89 4.15 10.68 -8.73
N GLY A 90 4.52 11.95 -8.52
CA GLY A 90 4.18 12.73 -7.34
C GLY A 90 4.95 12.37 -6.07
N ASN A 91 4.40 12.83 -4.95
CA ASN A 91 4.96 12.70 -3.61
C ASN A 91 3.86 12.68 -2.54
N CYS A 92 4.19 12.19 -1.34
CA CYS A 92 3.22 12.05 -0.26
C CYS A 92 2.74 13.39 0.30
N LYS A 93 3.54 14.45 0.24
CA LYS A 93 3.19 15.77 0.78
C LYS A 93 2.08 16.42 -0.04
N ASP A 94 2.20 16.43 -1.36
CA ASP A 94 1.15 16.95 -2.25
C ASP A 94 -0.13 16.11 -2.13
N LEU A 95 0.00 14.79 -1.93
CA LEU A 95 -1.13 13.91 -1.64
C LEU A 95 -1.80 14.25 -0.30
N GLU A 96 -1.02 14.54 0.76
CA GLU A 96 -1.56 15.00 2.05
C GLU A 96 -2.36 16.29 1.88
N GLU A 97 -1.79 17.28 1.21
CA GLU A 97 -2.44 18.58 0.98
C GLU A 97 -3.71 18.44 0.14
N TYR A 98 -3.71 17.56 -0.87
CA TYR A 98 -4.90 17.22 -1.63
C TYR A 98 -6.01 16.67 -0.73
N PHE A 99 -5.71 15.67 0.11
CA PHE A 99 -6.72 15.08 0.98
C PHE A 99 -7.19 16.01 2.10
N LYS A 100 -6.32 16.89 2.62
CA LYS A 100 -6.72 17.95 3.58
C LYS A 100 -7.78 18.87 2.98
N LYS A 101 -7.57 19.32 1.74
CA LYS A 101 -8.53 20.12 0.99
C LYS A 101 -9.82 19.33 0.72
N LEU A 102 -9.71 18.07 0.30
CA LEU A 102 -10.85 17.22 0.00
C LEU A 102 -11.74 16.95 1.23
N ILE A 103 -11.12 16.78 2.40
CA ILE A 103 -11.80 16.47 3.67
C ILE A 103 -12.18 17.76 4.44
N ASP A 104 -11.68 18.92 4.01
CA ASP A 104 -11.82 20.22 4.68
C ASP A 104 -11.30 20.19 6.14
N LYS A 105 -10.05 19.70 6.31
CA LYS A 105 -9.38 19.61 7.62
C LYS A 105 -7.88 19.89 7.52
N ASP A 106 -7.36 20.66 8.46
CA ASP A 106 -5.93 21.01 8.54
C ASP A 106 -5.04 19.81 8.92
N GLU A 107 -5.56 18.89 9.72
CA GLU A 107 -4.88 17.66 10.13
C GLU A 107 -5.75 16.44 9.85
N ILE A 108 -5.16 15.48 9.13
CA ILE A 108 -5.74 14.18 8.80
C ILE A 108 -4.67 13.10 8.99
N ASN A 109 -5.10 11.88 9.30
CA ASN A 109 -4.21 10.73 9.46
C ASN A 109 -4.33 9.79 8.26
N PHE A 110 -3.20 9.22 7.87
CA PHE A 110 -3.07 8.25 6.78
C PHE A 110 -2.71 6.87 7.35
N ALA A 111 -3.28 5.83 6.75
CA ALA A 111 -2.82 4.46 6.95
C ALA A 111 -2.42 3.91 5.57
N PHE A 112 -1.14 3.56 5.42
CA PHE A 112 -0.61 3.03 4.17
C PHE A 112 -0.30 1.55 4.33
N PHE A 113 -0.92 0.73 3.48
CA PHE A 113 -0.83 -0.72 3.52
C PHE A 113 0.06 -1.21 2.37
N GLY A 114 1.04 -2.06 2.67
CA GLY A 114 1.91 -2.64 1.65
C GLY A 114 2.67 -3.87 2.14
N ASP A 115 3.01 -4.74 1.20
CA ASP A 115 3.78 -5.97 1.40
C ASP A 115 5.29 -5.69 1.51
N HIS A 116 5.74 -4.60 0.89
CA HIS A 116 7.15 -4.24 0.91
C HIS A 116 7.52 -3.51 2.22
N PHE A 117 7.95 -4.28 3.24
CA PHE A 117 8.13 -3.80 4.63
C PHE A 117 8.93 -2.49 4.73
N ILE A 118 9.98 -2.36 3.93
CA ILE A 118 10.84 -1.18 3.98
C ILE A 118 10.15 -0.01 3.27
N THR A 119 9.89 -0.14 1.97
CA THR A 119 9.51 1.00 1.12
C THR A 119 8.09 1.49 1.35
N ASP A 120 7.23 0.63 1.88
CA ASP A 120 5.81 0.90 2.04
C ASP A 120 5.49 1.14 3.51
N ALA A 121 5.72 0.16 4.38
CA ALA A 121 5.35 0.27 5.79
C ALA A 121 6.34 1.15 6.58
N ALA A 122 7.61 0.76 6.67
CA ALA A 122 8.57 1.43 7.55
C ALA A 122 8.82 2.89 7.15
N ILE A 123 9.03 3.17 5.86
CA ILE A 123 9.29 4.54 5.41
C ILE A 123 8.05 5.43 5.57
N SER A 124 6.82 4.94 5.33
CA SER A 124 5.63 5.76 5.56
C SER A 124 5.44 6.07 7.05
N ASP A 125 5.76 5.13 7.94
CA ASP A 125 5.62 5.30 9.40
C ASP A 125 6.54 6.37 10.00
N LEU A 126 7.57 6.79 9.27
CA LEU A 126 8.45 7.89 9.67
C LEU A 126 7.76 9.26 9.64
N HIS A 127 6.63 9.38 8.94
CA HIS A 127 5.88 10.63 8.83
C HIS A 127 4.86 10.76 9.96
N LYS A 128 4.81 11.92 10.63
CA LYS A 128 3.99 12.17 11.84
C LYS A 128 2.54 11.69 11.71
N ASN A 129 1.90 11.96 10.59
CA ASN A 129 0.47 11.70 10.37
C ASN A 129 0.22 10.40 9.58
N TRP A 130 1.26 9.62 9.29
CA TRP A 130 1.14 8.36 8.58
C TRP A 130 1.34 7.19 9.53
N LYS A 131 0.62 6.12 9.23
CA LYS A 131 0.83 4.82 9.83
C LYS A 131 1.10 3.79 8.75
N GLY A 132 2.30 3.20 8.80
CA GLY A 132 2.69 2.10 7.93
C GLY A 132 2.17 0.78 8.46
N VAL A 133 1.43 0.06 7.62
CA VAL A 133 0.89 -1.27 7.92
C VAL A 133 1.50 -2.28 6.96
N ALA A 134 2.32 -3.18 7.47
CA ALA A 134 2.90 -4.26 6.70
C ALA A 134 1.86 -5.35 6.45
N ILE A 135 1.76 -5.82 5.21
CA ILE A 135 1.02 -7.02 4.85
C ILE A 135 2.03 -8.17 4.75
N MET A 136 1.85 -9.22 5.55
CA MET A 136 2.75 -10.37 5.64
C MET A 136 1.92 -11.65 5.49
N GLU A 137 1.71 -12.08 4.26
CA GLU A 137 0.82 -13.20 3.92
C GLU A 137 1.31 -14.53 4.52
N GLU A 138 2.62 -14.64 4.79
CA GLU A 138 3.25 -15.79 5.42
C GLU A 138 2.68 -16.07 6.81
N LEU A 139 2.12 -15.06 7.50
CA LEU A 139 1.42 -15.23 8.77
C LEU A 139 0.22 -16.18 8.65
N ASN A 140 -0.44 -16.22 7.50
CA ASN A 140 -1.51 -17.18 7.25
C ASN A 140 -0.98 -18.51 6.74
N HIS A 141 0.08 -18.50 5.93
CA HIS A 141 0.62 -19.73 5.34
C HIS A 141 1.11 -20.72 6.40
N GLU A 142 1.90 -20.27 7.38
CA GLU A 142 2.42 -21.17 8.42
C GLU A 142 1.39 -21.49 9.53
N GLN A 143 0.22 -20.83 9.53
CA GLN A 143 -0.88 -21.14 10.45
C GLN A 143 -1.88 -22.16 9.90
N VAL A 144 -1.81 -22.49 8.61
CA VAL A 144 -2.73 -23.42 7.96
C VAL A 144 -2.02 -24.75 7.74
N GLU A 145 -2.62 -25.86 8.18
CA GLU A 145 -2.14 -27.20 7.84
C GLU A 145 -2.13 -27.35 6.31
N GLN A 146 -0.95 -27.55 5.72
CA GLN A 146 -0.86 -27.79 4.28
C GLN A 146 -1.57 -29.09 3.94
N THR A 147 -2.58 -29.02 3.07
CA THR A 147 -3.22 -30.19 2.48
C THR A 147 -2.47 -30.61 1.22
N ASP A 148 -2.46 -31.90 0.89
CA ASP A 148 -1.84 -32.46 -0.33
C ASP A 148 -2.40 -31.89 -1.65
N GLU A 149 -3.49 -31.11 -1.60
CA GLU A 149 -4.11 -30.45 -2.75
C GLU A 149 -3.52 -29.05 -3.07
N SER A 150 -2.64 -28.54 -2.20
CA SER A 150 -1.93 -27.28 -2.40
C SER A 150 -0.95 -27.38 -3.58
N GLN A 151 -1.13 -26.55 -4.61
CA GLN A 151 -0.12 -26.37 -5.67
C GLN A 151 1.07 -25.51 -5.21
N LEU A 152 1.04 -24.97 -4.00
CA LEU A 152 2.16 -24.20 -3.45
C LEU A 152 3.28 -25.15 -3.05
N VAL A 153 4.51 -24.77 -3.40
CA VAL A 153 5.70 -25.46 -2.91
C VAL A 153 5.81 -25.16 -1.42
N GLY A 154 5.85 -26.21 -0.58
CA GLY A 154 6.19 -26.10 0.84
C GLY A 154 7.63 -25.62 1.00
N TYR A 155 7.84 -24.31 0.93
CA TYR A 155 9.15 -23.67 0.91
C TYR A 155 9.90 -23.92 2.22
N GLU A 156 9.18 -24.14 3.32
CA GLU A 156 9.72 -24.42 4.65
C GLU A 156 10.62 -25.66 4.66
N LYS A 157 10.34 -26.63 3.79
CA LYS A 157 11.19 -27.81 3.60
C LYS A 157 12.56 -27.49 3.02
N TYR A 158 12.67 -26.43 2.23
CA TYR A 158 13.87 -26.09 1.46
C TYR A 158 14.63 -24.90 2.05
N TRP A 159 13.91 -23.92 2.60
CA TRP A 159 14.46 -22.66 3.11
C TRP A 159 14.17 -22.41 4.59
N GLY A 160 13.43 -23.30 5.25
CA GLY A 160 13.00 -23.12 6.65
C GLY A 160 11.82 -22.15 6.78
N SER A 161 11.39 -21.93 8.02
CA SER A 161 10.28 -21.02 8.32
C SER A 161 10.65 -19.58 7.92
N PHE A 162 9.65 -18.88 7.37
CA PHE A 162 9.72 -17.45 7.12
C PHE A 162 9.92 -16.67 8.42
N PHE A 163 9.52 -17.18 9.58
CA PHE A 163 9.63 -16.44 10.84
C PHE A 163 11.00 -16.55 11.49
N GLY A 164 11.76 -17.60 11.17
CA GLY A 164 13.01 -17.86 11.84
C GLY A 164 13.44 -19.31 11.76
N GLY A 165 14.39 -19.66 12.62
CA GLY A 165 14.87 -21.02 12.75
C GLY A 165 15.55 -21.25 14.09
N GLU A 166 15.77 -22.51 14.40
CA GLU A 166 16.46 -22.94 15.61
C GLU A 166 17.98 -22.95 15.38
N ILE A 167 18.73 -22.29 16.27
CA ILE A 167 20.19 -22.30 16.30
C ILE A 167 20.60 -22.70 17.71
N ASN A 168 21.32 -23.81 17.84
CA ASN A 168 21.81 -24.34 19.13
C ASN A 168 20.72 -24.55 20.21
N GLY A 169 19.50 -24.93 19.82
CA GLY A 169 18.40 -25.13 20.78
C GLY A 169 17.54 -23.89 21.04
N GLU A 170 17.88 -22.74 20.46
CA GLU A 170 17.15 -21.48 20.66
C GLU A 170 16.49 -21.02 19.35
N TRP A 171 15.24 -20.56 19.45
CA TRP A 171 14.53 -19.98 18.31
C TRP A 171 14.99 -18.55 18.05
N HIS A 172 15.46 -18.28 16.83
CA HIS A 172 15.85 -16.94 16.40
C HIS A 172 14.95 -16.44 15.28
N LYS A 173 14.34 -15.27 15.50
CA LYS A 173 13.62 -14.56 14.44
C LYS A 173 14.58 -14.16 13.33
N ASN A 174 14.13 -14.30 12.09
CA ASN A 174 14.91 -13.84 10.95
C ASN A 174 14.97 -12.29 10.91
N ALA A 175 15.78 -11.77 10.00
CA ALA A 175 15.97 -10.32 9.85
C ALA A 175 14.67 -9.60 9.45
N TRP A 176 13.81 -10.24 8.66
CA TRP A 176 12.57 -9.62 8.16
C TRP A 176 11.52 -9.42 9.23
N VAL A 177 11.31 -10.42 10.09
CA VAL A 177 10.39 -10.32 11.23
C VAL A 177 10.89 -9.28 12.22
N LYS A 178 12.19 -9.32 12.57
CA LYS A 178 12.79 -8.31 13.45
C LYS A 178 12.60 -6.90 12.89
N PHE A 179 12.87 -6.73 11.59
CA PHE A 179 12.69 -5.44 10.92
C PHE A 179 11.22 -4.98 10.99
N ALA A 180 10.27 -5.85 10.68
CA ALA A 180 8.85 -5.50 10.74
C ALA A 180 8.42 -5.09 12.16
N GLU A 181 8.84 -5.82 13.19
CA GLU A 181 8.55 -5.52 14.60
C GLU A 181 9.18 -4.19 15.06
N GLU A 182 10.37 -3.87 14.60
CA GLU A 182 11.12 -2.68 15.01
C GLU A 182 10.71 -1.40 14.25
N HIS A 183 10.22 -1.55 13.01
CA HIS A 183 10.07 -0.42 12.09
C HIS A 183 8.66 -0.22 11.51
N THR A 184 7.68 -1.05 11.86
CA THR A 184 6.29 -0.87 11.39
C THR A 184 5.33 -0.75 12.56
N SER A 185 4.35 0.15 12.46
CA SER A 185 3.35 0.31 13.52
C SER A 185 2.43 -0.90 13.64
N TYR A 186 2.11 -1.57 12.52
CA TYR A 186 1.22 -2.71 12.49
C TYR A 186 1.64 -3.72 11.42
N VAL A 187 1.36 -4.99 11.67
CA VAL A 187 1.48 -6.09 10.70
C VAL A 187 0.14 -6.80 10.62
N LEU A 188 -0.34 -7.06 9.40
CA LEU A 188 -1.56 -7.82 9.13
C LEU A 188 -1.24 -9.00 8.19
N PRO A 189 -1.91 -10.15 8.34
CA PRO A 189 -1.72 -11.27 7.42
C PRO A 189 -2.24 -10.93 6.03
N LEU A 190 -3.48 -10.44 5.96
CA LEU A 190 -4.14 -10.04 4.74
C LEU A 190 -4.81 -8.69 4.93
N LEU A 191 -4.89 -7.91 3.86
CA LEU A 191 -5.66 -6.67 3.86
C LEU A 191 -7.13 -6.91 4.26
N GLY A 192 -7.69 -8.07 3.88
CA GLY A 192 -9.05 -8.47 4.22
C GLY A 192 -9.34 -8.58 5.72
N ASP A 193 -8.32 -8.80 6.56
CA ASP A 193 -8.46 -8.89 8.01
C ASP A 193 -8.83 -7.54 8.65
N LEU A 194 -8.62 -6.43 7.93
CA LEU A 194 -9.09 -5.10 8.36
C LEU A 194 -10.59 -5.07 8.61
N LYS A 195 -11.39 -5.91 7.93
CA LYS A 195 -12.84 -6.01 8.19
C LYS A 195 -13.13 -6.32 9.67
N LYS A 196 -12.33 -7.18 10.31
CA LYS A 196 -12.48 -7.56 11.72
C LYS A 196 -12.26 -6.38 12.67
N LEU A 197 -11.52 -5.37 12.23
CA LEU A 197 -11.25 -4.15 12.97
C LEU A 197 -12.34 -3.08 12.76
N LEU A 198 -13.01 -3.09 11.60
CA LEU A 198 -14.06 -2.13 11.26
C LEU A 198 -15.45 -2.52 11.80
N ASP A 199 -15.65 -3.80 12.12
CA ASP A 199 -16.93 -4.33 12.64
C ASP A 199 -17.05 -4.24 14.17
N LYS A 200 -16.14 -3.52 14.84
CA LYS A 200 -16.16 -3.21 16.28
C LYS A 200 -16.61 -1.79 16.53
#